data_AF-A0A1G7T9I5-F1
#
_entry.id   AF-A0A1G7T9I5-F1
#
_cell.length_a   1.000
_cell.length_b   1.000
_cell.length_c   1.000
_cell.angle_alpha   90.00
_cell.angle_beta   90.00
_cell.angle_gamma   90.00
#
_symmetry.space_group_name_H-M   'P 1'
#
loop_
_entity.id
_entity.type
_entity.pdbx_description
1 polymer ?
#
loop_
_entity_poly.entity_id
_entity_poly.type
_entity_poly.pdbx_seq_one_letter_code
_entity_poly.pdbx_strand_id
1 'polypeptide(L)'
;MTCTAPPVLPETGAARVGAAALAWLSAHREEFALDAHALSAHGDVDTSWKPLGELAQVCGRVRERTGPADPRHRTAADLLDFAWRQTGEGRLFTALQRLEPFATYPLEVYAAFASAGLRHTGYERAAATVAGTRGWRATEQDPNRRLGVLNSERHSGIPRHGPLAPALRRTWLGALPEPWTFERAAGYTLTHVVFHLTDWGRTPEGVPPDLTGYLGHWLPPWLDTCLEGQAWDLACELTAVAASLPAPPDRALLREAWARLARAQHADGSLPEAGGTEDLPAPSGFRGCYHSTLMAAFAAALTTARLGETGTPAAKAPGTPAPVPTAPATTRSTPR
;
A
#
# COMPACT_ATOMS: atom_id res chain seq x y z
N MET A 1 37.92 -22.47 -17.23
CA MET A 1 37.13 -21.87 -16.14
C MET A 1 36.13 -20.91 -16.75
N THR A 2 34.95 -21.41 -17.09
CA THR A 2 33.86 -20.62 -17.66
C THR A 2 33.13 -19.91 -16.52
N CYS A 3 33.16 -18.59 -16.54
CA CYS A 3 32.41 -17.75 -15.63
C CYS A 3 30.93 -17.85 -16.01
N THR A 4 30.19 -18.71 -15.33
CA THR A 4 28.75 -18.85 -15.49
C THR A 4 28.11 -17.54 -15.04
N ALA A 5 27.47 -16.82 -15.97
CA ALA A 5 26.63 -15.68 -15.63
C ALA A 5 25.61 -16.10 -14.55
N PRO A 6 25.32 -15.25 -13.55
CA PRO A 6 24.31 -15.57 -12.57
C PRO A 6 22.97 -15.84 -13.27
N PRO A 7 22.20 -16.85 -12.83
CA PRO A 7 20.90 -17.11 -13.42
C PRO A 7 20.02 -15.86 -13.26
N VAL A 8 19.51 -15.35 -14.38
CA VAL A 8 18.47 -14.32 -14.41
C VAL A 8 17.29 -14.88 -13.63
N LEU A 9 17.08 -14.38 -12.40
CA LEU A 9 15.90 -14.69 -11.60
C LEU A 9 14.66 -14.31 -12.42
N PRO A 10 13.54 -15.07 -12.34
CA PRO A 10 12.38 -14.85 -13.19
C PRO A 10 11.75 -13.49 -12.88
N GLU A 11 12.14 -12.48 -13.66
CA GLU A 11 11.50 -11.18 -13.81
C GLU A 11 10.06 -11.27 -14.37
N THR A 12 9.52 -12.46 -14.65
CA THR A 12 8.52 -12.60 -15.72
C THR A 12 7.04 -12.72 -15.28
N GLY A 13 6.75 -13.10 -14.04
CA GLY A 13 5.37 -13.28 -13.54
C GLY A 13 4.75 -12.00 -13.03
N ALA A 14 5.24 -11.52 -11.88
CA ALA A 14 4.74 -10.33 -11.20
C ALA A 14 4.82 -9.08 -12.09
N ALA A 15 5.97 -8.83 -12.73
CA ALA A 15 6.15 -7.64 -13.57
C ALA A 15 5.18 -7.61 -14.76
N ARG A 16 4.93 -8.77 -15.39
CA ARG A 16 3.99 -8.90 -16.51
C ARG A 16 2.54 -8.66 -16.06
N VAL A 17 2.11 -9.30 -14.97
CA VAL A 17 0.76 -9.10 -14.42
C VAL A 17 0.54 -7.64 -14.05
N GLY A 18 1.50 -7.03 -13.34
CA GLY A 18 1.43 -5.63 -12.95
C GLY A 18 1.45 -4.66 -14.13
N ALA A 19 2.21 -4.94 -15.19
CA ALA A 19 2.23 -4.13 -16.40
C ALA A 19 0.89 -4.19 -17.15
N ALA A 20 0.31 -5.39 -17.31
CA ALA A 20 -1.00 -5.56 -17.94
C ALA A 20 -2.11 -4.90 -17.11
N ALA A 21 -2.06 -5.02 -15.78
CA ALA A 21 -3.00 -4.35 -14.87
C ALA A 21 -2.94 -2.82 -14.99
N LEU A 22 -1.75 -2.23 -15.00
CA LEU A 22 -1.59 -0.77 -15.20
C LEU A 22 -2.07 -0.31 -16.58
N ALA A 23 -1.83 -1.11 -17.62
CA ALA A 23 -2.34 -0.82 -18.96
C ALA A 23 -3.87 -0.80 -18.97
N TRP A 24 -4.51 -1.79 -18.33
CA TRP A 24 -5.96 -1.84 -18.20
C TRP A 24 -6.51 -0.64 -17.41
N LEU A 25 -5.91 -0.29 -16.26
CA LEU A 25 -6.29 0.88 -15.47
C LEU A 25 -6.16 2.19 -16.26
N SER A 26 -5.10 2.33 -17.05
CA SER A 26 -4.90 3.48 -17.94
C SER A 26 -5.94 3.57 -19.05
N ALA A 27 -6.40 2.43 -19.58
CA ALA A 27 -7.43 2.36 -20.61
C ALA A 27 -8.83 2.72 -20.05
N HIS A 28 -9.08 2.40 -18.77
CA HIS A 28 -10.35 2.66 -18.08
C HIS A 28 -10.31 3.87 -17.15
N ARG A 29 -9.31 4.75 -17.27
CA ARG A 29 -9.12 5.89 -16.36
C ARG A 29 -10.36 6.79 -16.21
N GLU A 30 -11.16 6.92 -17.27
CA GLU A 30 -12.35 7.78 -17.27
C GLU A 30 -13.46 7.23 -16.35
N GLU A 31 -13.45 5.94 -16.03
CA GLU A 31 -14.39 5.34 -15.06
C GLU A 31 -14.04 5.70 -13.60
N PHE A 32 -12.86 6.27 -13.35
CA PHE A 32 -12.50 6.87 -12.07
C PHE A 32 -12.86 8.36 -11.98
N ALA A 33 -13.35 8.98 -13.07
CA ALA A 33 -13.62 10.41 -13.07
C ALA A 33 -14.72 10.77 -12.06
N LEU A 34 -14.52 11.89 -11.35
CA LEU A 34 -15.56 12.43 -10.49
C LEU A 34 -16.65 13.05 -11.38
N ASP A 35 -17.89 12.63 -11.16
CA ASP A 35 -19.04 13.16 -11.88
C ASP A 35 -19.58 14.45 -11.23
N ALA A 36 -20.67 14.99 -11.80
CA ALA A 36 -21.34 16.17 -11.25
C ALA A 36 -21.92 15.94 -9.84
N HIS A 37 -22.02 14.69 -9.39
CA HIS A 37 -22.52 14.29 -8.08
C HIS A 37 -21.42 14.07 -7.05
N ALA A 38 -20.14 14.31 -7.37
CA ALA A 38 -19.03 14.17 -6.43
C ALA A 38 -19.14 15.05 -5.17
N LEU A 39 -19.93 16.14 -5.22
CA LEU A 39 -20.25 16.99 -4.06
C LEU A 39 -21.71 16.83 -3.60
N SER A 40 -22.41 15.81 -4.06
CA SER A 40 -23.78 15.52 -3.63
C SER A 40 -23.78 15.07 -2.18
N ALA A 41 -24.70 15.61 -1.37
CA ALA A 41 -24.89 15.19 0.01
C ALA A 41 -25.31 13.71 0.16
N HIS A 42 -25.76 13.09 -0.93
CA HIS A 42 -26.12 11.67 -1.01
C HIS A 42 -25.25 10.93 -2.03
N GLY A 43 -24.10 11.50 -2.40
CA GLY A 43 -23.14 10.84 -3.29
C GLY A 43 -22.62 9.57 -2.65
N ASP A 44 -22.52 8.51 -3.43
CA ASP A 44 -21.95 7.26 -2.97
C ASP A 44 -20.42 7.35 -3.03
N VAL A 45 -19.79 7.41 -1.86
CA VAL A 45 -18.33 7.51 -1.71
C VAL A 45 -17.63 6.29 -2.29
N ASP A 46 -18.23 5.11 -2.16
CA ASP A 46 -17.64 3.84 -2.61
C ASP A 46 -17.61 3.73 -4.15
N THR A 47 -18.44 4.50 -4.86
CA THR A 47 -18.45 4.55 -6.33
C THR A 47 -17.86 5.82 -6.93
N SER A 48 -17.42 6.78 -6.11
CA SER A 48 -16.83 8.05 -6.57
C SER A 48 -15.43 8.31 -6.00
N TRP A 49 -15.36 8.83 -4.78
CA TRP A 49 -14.10 9.29 -4.17
C TRP A 49 -13.14 8.16 -3.80
N LYS A 50 -13.67 7.00 -3.38
CA LYS A 50 -12.84 5.89 -2.93
C LYS A 50 -12.01 5.28 -4.07
N PRO A 51 -12.59 4.89 -5.23
CA PRO A 51 -11.80 4.43 -6.37
C PRO A 51 -10.70 5.42 -6.79
N LEU A 52 -11.00 6.72 -6.78
CA LEU A 52 -10.02 7.76 -7.12
C LEU A 52 -8.86 7.83 -6.11
N GLY A 53 -9.17 7.74 -4.82
CA GLY A 53 -8.17 7.74 -3.75
C GLY A 53 -7.29 6.50 -3.78
N GLU A 54 -7.86 5.34 -4.03
CA GLU A 54 -7.14 4.08 -4.21
C GLU A 54 -6.21 4.15 -5.42
N LEU A 55 -6.71 4.67 -6.56
CA LEU A 55 -5.90 4.89 -7.76
C LEU A 55 -4.69 5.78 -7.46
N ALA A 56 -4.92 6.90 -6.77
CA ALA A 56 -3.84 7.82 -6.38
C ALA A 56 -2.82 7.16 -5.44
N GLN A 57 -3.31 6.42 -4.44
CA GLN A 57 -2.47 5.74 -3.45
C GLN A 57 -1.57 4.70 -4.13
N VAL A 58 -2.12 3.84 -4.97
CA VAL A 58 -1.36 2.79 -5.66
C VAL A 58 -0.43 3.39 -6.70
N CYS A 59 -0.89 4.32 -7.54
CA CYS A 59 -0.05 4.93 -8.57
C CYS A 59 1.14 5.70 -7.95
N GLY A 60 0.94 6.39 -6.82
CA GLY A 60 2.03 7.01 -6.06
C GLY A 60 3.09 5.98 -5.65
N ARG A 61 2.67 4.81 -5.15
CA ARG A 61 3.60 3.75 -4.74
C ARG A 61 4.29 3.06 -5.91
N VAL A 62 3.57 2.75 -6.99
CA VAL A 62 4.16 2.20 -8.21
C VAL A 62 5.24 3.13 -8.74
N ARG A 63 4.94 4.44 -8.83
CA ARG A 63 5.90 5.46 -9.28
C ARG A 63 7.15 5.53 -8.40
N GLU A 64 7.00 5.40 -7.09
CA GLU A 64 8.14 5.36 -6.15
C GLU A 64 9.00 4.09 -6.27
N ARG A 65 8.37 2.96 -6.61
CA ARG A 65 9.04 1.65 -6.72
C ARG A 65 9.57 1.34 -8.12
N THR A 66 9.32 2.20 -9.09
CA THR A 66 9.77 2.05 -10.48
C THR A 66 10.62 3.24 -10.88
N GLY A 67 11.70 3.00 -11.64
CA GLY A 67 12.57 4.08 -12.13
C GLY A 67 11.98 4.78 -13.36
N PRO A 68 12.41 6.00 -13.72
CA PRO A 68 11.88 6.75 -14.86
C PRO A 68 11.98 6.05 -16.24
N ALA A 69 12.87 5.07 -16.36
CA ALA A 69 13.03 4.26 -17.57
C ALA A 69 11.99 3.12 -17.69
N ASP A 70 11.34 2.74 -16.58
CA ASP A 70 10.29 1.72 -16.56
C ASP A 70 8.97 2.32 -17.12
N PRO A 71 8.36 1.74 -18.17
CA PRO A 71 7.09 2.23 -18.70
C PRO A 71 5.98 2.35 -17.63
N ARG A 72 5.98 1.47 -16.62
CA ARG A 72 5.01 1.50 -15.51
C ARG A 72 5.13 2.78 -14.68
N HIS A 73 6.33 3.36 -14.57
CA HIS A 73 6.55 4.62 -13.88
C HIS A 73 5.74 5.74 -14.54
N ARG A 74 5.81 5.84 -15.88
CA ARG A 74 5.09 6.86 -16.64
C ARG A 74 3.59 6.66 -16.57
N THR A 75 3.10 5.42 -16.80
CA THR A 75 1.67 5.13 -16.71
C THR A 75 1.10 5.47 -15.33
N ALA A 76 1.82 5.12 -14.26
CA ALA A 76 1.40 5.46 -12.90
C ALA A 76 1.43 6.97 -12.64
N ALA A 77 2.44 7.69 -13.16
CA ALA A 77 2.48 9.15 -13.06
C ALA A 77 1.29 9.80 -13.79
N ASP A 78 0.98 9.36 -15.02
CA ASP A 78 -0.13 9.90 -15.82
C ASP A 78 -1.49 9.65 -15.14
N LEU A 79 -1.69 8.47 -14.55
CA LEU A 79 -2.88 8.11 -13.77
C LEU A 79 -3.02 8.93 -12.49
N LEU A 80 -1.92 9.14 -11.76
CA LEU A 80 -1.92 9.97 -10.56
C LEU A 80 -2.21 11.45 -10.90
N ASP A 81 -1.63 11.96 -11.98
CA ASP A 81 -1.88 13.32 -12.46
C ASP A 81 -3.33 13.48 -12.94
N PHE A 82 -3.88 12.47 -13.62
CA PHE A 82 -5.30 12.42 -13.95
C PHE A 82 -6.15 12.51 -12.68
N ALA A 83 -5.88 11.65 -11.69
CA ALA A 83 -6.65 11.61 -10.46
C ALA A 83 -6.61 12.95 -9.72
N TRP A 84 -5.44 13.61 -9.71
CA TRP A 84 -5.29 14.93 -9.08
C TRP A 84 -6.11 16.01 -9.77
N ARG A 85 -6.12 16.02 -11.11
CA ARG A 85 -6.95 16.96 -11.89
C ARG A 85 -8.44 16.78 -11.62
N GLN A 86 -8.92 15.55 -11.43
CA GLN A 86 -10.33 15.29 -11.07
C GLN A 86 -10.73 16.00 -9.78
N THR A 87 -9.80 16.16 -8.83
CA THR A 87 -10.06 16.87 -7.56
C THR A 87 -10.03 18.41 -7.69
N GLY A 88 -9.87 18.94 -8.91
CA GLY A 88 -9.61 20.36 -9.13
C GLY A 88 -8.29 20.79 -8.49
N GLU A 89 -7.27 19.94 -8.57
CA GLU A 89 -5.96 20.12 -7.93
C GLU A 89 -6.09 20.38 -6.42
N GLY A 90 -6.93 19.57 -5.76
CA GLY A 90 -7.18 19.60 -4.33
C GLY A 90 -8.23 20.61 -3.87
N ARG A 91 -8.73 21.47 -4.75
CA ARG A 91 -9.77 22.45 -4.40
C ARG A 91 -11.06 21.79 -3.92
N LEU A 92 -11.46 20.66 -4.51
CA LEU A 92 -12.71 20.00 -4.17
C LEU A 92 -12.73 19.48 -2.72
N PHE A 93 -11.59 19.08 -2.15
CA PHE A 93 -11.54 18.61 -0.75
C PHE A 93 -11.99 19.67 0.25
N THR A 94 -11.73 20.96 -0.02
CA THR A 94 -12.22 22.05 0.83
C THR A 94 -13.74 22.20 0.74
N ALA A 95 -14.32 22.03 -0.45
CA ALA A 95 -15.77 22.04 -0.62
C ALA A 95 -16.40 20.84 0.10
N LEU A 96 -15.82 19.66 -0.09
CA LEU A 96 -16.26 18.41 0.52
C LEU A 96 -16.24 18.46 2.05
N GLN A 97 -15.13 18.91 2.65
CA GLN A 97 -15.01 19.06 4.10
C GLN A 97 -16.02 20.05 4.68
N ARG A 98 -16.48 21.05 3.92
CA ARG A 98 -17.51 21.98 4.37
C ARG A 98 -18.90 21.34 4.37
N LEU A 99 -19.17 20.49 3.39
CA LEU A 99 -20.42 19.74 3.30
C LEU A 99 -20.47 18.64 4.37
N GLU A 100 -19.34 17.98 4.61
CA GLU A 100 -19.22 16.86 5.53
C GLU A 100 -18.07 17.06 6.54
N PRO A 101 -18.22 17.99 7.51
CA PRO A 101 -17.14 18.37 8.43
C PRO A 101 -16.66 17.24 9.35
N PHE A 102 -17.45 16.17 9.50
CA PHE A 102 -17.11 15.02 10.34
C PHE A 102 -16.65 13.80 9.54
N ALA A 103 -16.79 13.82 8.21
CA ALA A 103 -16.35 12.73 7.38
C ALA A 103 -14.82 12.69 7.34
N THR A 104 -14.26 11.49 7.48
CA THR A 104 -12.82 11.27 7.48
C THR A 104 -12.26 10.95 6.10
N TYR A 105 -13.09 10.41 5.20
CA TYR A 105 -12.67 10.01 3.86
C TYR A 105 -12.05 11.14 3.02
N PRO A 106 -12.45 12.44 3.12
CA PRO A 106 -11.77 13.49 2.35
C PRO A 106 -10.29 13.60 2.73
N LEU A 107 -9.97 13.46 4.02
CA LEU A 107 -8.59 13.48 4.50
C LEU A 107 -7.85 12.22 4.07
N GLU A 108 -8.50 11.05 4.14
CA GLU A 108 -7.92 9.77 3.74
C GLU A 108 -7.55 9.77 2.24
N VAL A 109 -8.46 10.24 1.38
CA VAL A 109 -8.23 10.38 -0.06
C VAL A 109 -7.17 11.45 -0.34
N TYR A 110 -7.23 12.62 0.30
CA TYR A 110 -6.21 13.66 0.13
C TYR A 110 -4.81 13.17 0.54
N ALA A 111 -4.72 12.38 1.61
CA ALA A 111 -3.45 11.86 2.10
C ALA A 111 -2.71 11.00 1.08
N ALA A 112 -3.43 10.28 0.21
CA ALA A 112 -2.83 9.55 -0.90
C ALA A 112 -2.04 10.50 -1.82
N PHE A 113 -2.67 11.60 -2.26
CA PHE A 113 -2.04 12.65 -3.07
C PHE A 113 -0.90 13.36 -2.32
N ALA A 114 -1.14 13.74 -1.06
CA ALA A 114 -0.16 14.44 -0.24
C ALA A 114 1.09 13.60 0.01
N SER A 115 0.94 12.27 0.10
CA SER A 115 2.05 11.33 0.22
C SER A 115 2.91 11.24 -1.04
N ALA A 116 2.34 11.60 -2.20
CA ALA A 116 3.00 11.65 -3.49
C ALA A 116 3.52 13.05 -3.86
N GLY A 117 3.47 14.01 -2.92
CA GLY A 117 3.95 15.37 -3.09
C GLY A 117 2.94 16.36 -3.70
N LEU A 118 1.70 15.93 -3.96
CA LEU A 118 0.64 16.77 -4.50
C LEU A 118 -0.12 17.43 -3.34
N ARG A 119 0.03 18.76 -3.19
CA ARG A 119 -0.38 19.49 -1.98
C ARG A 119 -1.33 20.64 -2.32
N HIS A 120 -2.33 20.86 -1.47
CA HIS A 120 -3.22 22.02 -1.54
C HIS A 120 -3.30 22.72 -0.18
N THR A 121 -2.55 23.82 -0.03
CA THR A 121 -2.37 24.51 1.27
C THR A 121 -3.69 25.02 1.87
N GLY A 122 -4.66 25.39 1.04
CA GLY A 122 -5.97 25.83 1.50
C GLY A 122 -6.75 24.70 2.20
N TYR A 123 -6.64 23.48 1.67
CA TYR A 123 -7.30 22.31 2.27
C TYR A 123 -6.59 21.89 3.55
N GLU A 124 -5.26 21.87 3.55
CA GLU A 124 -4.48 21.50 4.75
C GLU A 124 -4.79 22.40 5.96
N ARG A 125 -4.92 23.71 5.74
CA ARG A 125 -5.33 24.64 6.81
C ARG A 125 -6.75 24.35 7.31
N ALA A 126 -7.68 24.05 6.41
CA ALA A 126 -9.05 23.71 6.78
C ALA A 126 -9.11 22.38 7.54
N ALA A 127 -8.44 21.35 7.03
CA ALA A 127 -8.35 20.03 7.65
C ALA A 127 -7.65 20.08 9.01
N ALA A 128 -6.58 20.85 9.16
CA ALA A 128 -5.92 21.06 10.46
C ALA A 128 -6.85 21.71 11.50
N THR A 129 -7.73 22.62 11.06
CA THR A 129 -8.75 23.22 11.92
C THR A 129 -9.76 22.18 12.40
N VAL A 130 -10.29 21.36 11.47
CA VAL A 130 -11.24 20.28 11.79
C VAL A 130 -10.59 19.24 12.71
N ALA A 131 -9.35 18.83 12.43
CA ALA A 131 -8.59 17.86 13.22
C ALA A 131 -8.28 18.34 14.65
N GLY A 132 -8.27 19.67 14.85
CA GLY A 132 -8.14 20.29 16.18
C GLY A 132 -9.38 20.14 17.06
N THR A 133 -10.54 19.81 16.49
CA THR A 133 -11.81 19.74 17.24
C THR A 133 -11.91 18.48 18.10
N ARG A 134 -12.70 18.56 19.18
CA ARG A 134 -13.02 17.37 19.98
C ARG A 134 -13.82 16.33 19.18
N GLY A 135 -14.72 16.79 18.30
CA GLY A 135 -15.57 15.92 17.48
C GLY A 135 -14.74 15.01 16.57
N TRP A 136 -13.74 15.58 15.89
CA TRP A 136 -12.80 14.79 15.09
C TRP A 136 -12.05 13.75 15.92
N ARG A 137 -11.50 14.16 17.07
CA ARG A 137 -10.72 13.26 17.94
C ARG A 137 -11.55 12.12 18.53
N ALA A 138 -12.83 12.36 18.76
CA ALA A 138 -13.79 11.43 19.35
C ALA A 138 -14.68 10.72 18.30
N THR A 139 -14.42 10.88 17.00
CA THR A 139 -15.20 10.21 15.96
C THR A 139 -15.14 8.69 16.14
N GLU A 140 -16.30 8.04 16.21
CA GLU A 140 -16.41 6.58 16.30
C GLU A 140 -16.00 5.94 14.98
N GLN A 141 -15.08 4.99 15.04
CA GLN A 141 -14.42 4.40 13.88
C GLN A 141 -14.07 2.95 14.17
N ASP A 142 -14.11 2.13 13.13
CA ASP A 142 -13.49 0.81 13.16
C ASP A 142 -11.99 0.94 13.47
N PRO A 143 -11.41 0.00 14.25
CA PRO A 143 -10.02 0.10 14.68
C PRO A 143 -8.99 0.22 13.55
N ASN A 144 -9.19 -0.47 12.42
CA ASN A 144 -8.29 -0.37 11.26
C ASN A 144 -8.40 1.02 10.60
N ARG A 145 -9.63 1.55 10.45
CA ARG A 145 -9.85 2.89 9.91
C ARG A 145 -9.23 3.97 10.79
N ARG A 146 -9.25 3.80 12.11
CA ARG A 146 -8.56 4.71 13.05
C ARG A 146 -7.06 4.83 12.73
N LEU A 147 -6.38 3.74 12.38
CA LEU A 147 -4.99 3.79 11.94
C LEU A 147 -4.84 4.55 10.61
N GLY A 148 -5.75 4.33 9.67
CA GLY A 148 -5.80 5.06 8.39
C GLY A 148 -5.89 6.56 8.58
N VAL A 149 -6.79 7.03 9.46
CA VAL A 149 -6.94 8.46 9.77
C VAL A 149 -5.67 9.03 10.42
N LEU A 150 -5.08 8.35 11.39
CA LEU A 150 -3.82 8.79 12.03
C LEU A 150 -2.66 8.86 11.01
N ASN A 151 -2.64 7.97 10.03
CA ASN A 151 -1.65 8.06 8.94
C ASN A 151 -1.97 9.17 7.95
N SER A 152 -3.24 9.41 7.69
CA SER A 152 -3.69 10.47 6.78
C SER A 152 -3.37 11.86 7.33
N GLU A 153 -3.49 12.05 8.64
CA GLU A 153 -3.03 13.25 9.34
C GLU A 153 -1.53 13.49 9.12
N ARG A 154 -0.68 12.48 9.39
CA ARG A 154 0.77 12.59 9.16
C ARG A 154 1.08 12.99 7.72
N HIS A 155 0.52 12.28 6.74
CA HIS A 155 0.81 12.55 5.33
C HIS A 155 0.32 13.93 4.89
N SER A 156 -0.75 14.43 5.50
CA SER A 156 -1.30 15.76 5.24
C SER A 156 -0.57 16.88 5.99
N GLY A 157 0.47 16.58 6.77
CA GLY A 157 1.19 17.57 7.59
C GLY A 157 0.44 18.01 8.84
N ILE A 158 -0.58 17.25 9.25
CA ILE A 158 -1.39 17.50 10.44
C ILE A 158 -0.82 16.68 11.61
N PRO A 159 -0.66 17.28 12.82
CA PRO A 159 -0.27 16.52 14.00
C PRO A 159 -1.28 15.42 14.29
N ARG A 160 -0.78 14.19 14.47
CA ARG A 160 -1.62 13.05 14.84
C ARG A 160 -2.33 13.32 16.15
N HIS A 161 -3.62 13.07 16.19
CA HIS A 161 -4.39 13.27 17.42
C HIS A 161 -4.28 12.11 18.42
N GLY A 162 -3.58 11.04 18.08
CA GLY A 162 -3.36 9.90 18.97
C GLY A 162 -2.14 9.05 18.59
N PRO A 163 -1.62 8.24 19.54
CA PRO A 163 -0.52 7.33 19.27
C PRO A 163 -0.98 6.12 18.43
N LEU A 164 -0.12 5.65 17.52
CA LEU A 164 -0.40 4.48 16.67
C LEU A 164 -0.44 3.17 17.46
N ALA A 165 0.46 2.97 18.43
CA ALA A 165 0.58 1.67 19.11
C ALA A 165 -0.68 1.25 19.87
N PRO A 166 -1.35 2.11 20.68
CA PRO A 166 -2.63 1.76 21.28
C PRO A 166 -3.75 1.56 20.26
N ALA A 167 -3.77 2.34 19.17
CA ALA A 167 -4.75 2.16 18.10
C ALA A 167 -4.57 0.79 17.40
N LEU A 168 -3.33 0.38 17.16
CA LEU A 168 -3.00 -0.92 16.59
C LEU A 168 -3.53 -2.06 17.45
N ARG A 169 -3.34 -2.00 18.77
CA ARG A 169 -3.78 -3.06 19.70
C ARG A 169 -5.29 -3.23 19.78
N ARG A 170 -6.08 -2.28 19.25
CA ARG A 170 -7.54 -2.41 19.13
C ARG A 170 -7.99 -3.13 17.86
N THR A 171 -7.09 -3.37 16.91
CA THR A 171 -7.40 -4.08 15.66
C THR A 171 -7.42 -5.58 15.87
N TRP A 172 -8.09 -6.31 14.98
CA TRP A 172 -8.07 -7.78 14.96
C TRP A 172 -6.62 -8.29 14.88
N LEU A 173 -5.82 -7.85 13.90
CA LEU A 173 -4.41 -8.27 13.80
C LEU A 173 -3.58 -7.90 15.05
N GLY A 174 -3.79 -6.71 15.62
CA GLY A 174 -3.06 -6.25 16.80
C GLY A 174 -3.35 -7.05 18.07
N ALA A 175 -4.47 -7.77 18.11
CA ALA A 175 -4.86 -8.66 19.19
C ALA A 175 -4.27 -10.07 19.07
N LEU A 176 -3.60 -10.40 17.95
CA LEU A 176 -3.02 -11.73 17.69
C LEU A 176 -4.03 -12.89 17.93
N PRO A 177 -5.20 -12.87 17.27
CA PRO A 177 -6.27 -13.83 17.51
C PRO A 177 -5.88 -15.21 17.03
N GLU A 178 -6.74 -16.20 17.33
CA GLU A 178 -6.55 -17.52 16.79
C GLU A 178 -6.71 -17.52 15.26
N PRO A 179 -5.80 -18.16 14.52
CA PRO A 179 -5.66 -17.99 13.08
C PRO A 179 -6.82 -18.56 12.24
N TRP A 180 -7.59 -19.49 12.81
CA TRP A 180 -8.80 -20.04 12.17
C TRP A 180 -10.01 -19.08 12.25
N THR A 181 -9.89 -17.95 12.96
CA THR A 181 -10.89 -16.87 12.93
C THR A 181 -10.71 -15.94 11.72
N PHE A 182 -9.79 -16.28 10.82
CA PHE A 182 -9.60 -15.58 9.56
C PHE A 182 -10.81 -15.77 8.64
N GLU A 183 -11.54 -14.69 8.43
CA GLU A 183 -12.65 -14.58 7.49
C GLU A 183 -12.38 -13.43 6.51
N ARG A 184 -13.16 -13.34 5.44
CA ARG A 184 -12.98 -12.31 4.40
C ARG A 184 -12.88 -10.89 4.98
N ALA A 185 -13.77 -10.51 5.91
CA ALA A 185 -13.73 -9.20 6.54
C ALA A 185 -12.46 -8.99 7.42
N ALA A 186 -12.03 -10.03 8.14
CA ALA A 186 -10.77 -9.99 8.90
C ALA A 186 -9.56 -9.85 7.96
N GLY A 187 -9.59 -10.52 6.80
CA GLY A 187 -8.57 -10.41 5.76
C GLY A 187 -8.37 -8.98 5.26
N TYR A 188 -9.45 -8.32 4.81
CA TYR A 188 -9.41 -6.93 4.36
C TYR A 188 -8.99 -5.95 5.47
N THR A 189 -9.46 -6.14 6.69
CA THR A 189 -9.04 -5.26 7.79
C THR A 189 -7.56 -5.47 8.13
N LEU A 190 -7.05 -6.71 8.11
CA LEU A 190 -5.65 -7.06 8.35
C LEU A 190 -4.71 -6.47 7.30
N THR A 191 -5.05 -6.57 6.01
CA THR A 191 -4.22 -6.05 4.92
C THR A 191 -4.05 -4.54 5.05
N HIS A 192 -5.14 -3.81 5.32
CA HIS A 192 -5.11 -2.37 5.60
C HIS A 192 -4.28 -2.01 6.83
N VAL A 193 -4.34 -2.81 7.92
CA VAL A 193 -3.45 -2.60 9.08
C VAL A 193 -1.99 -2.70 8.65
N VAL A 194 -1.60 -3.72 7.89
CA VAL A 194 -0.21 -3.85 7.42
C VAL A 194 0.16 -2.71 6.46
N PHE A 195 -0.71 -2.32 5.54
CA PHE A 195 -0.46 -1.16 4.67
C PHE A 195 -0.28 0.12 5.47
N HIS A 196 -1.05 0.32 6.55
CA HIS A 196 -0.86 1.47 7.42
C HIS A 196 0.45 1.41 8.23
N LEU A 197 0.85 0.24 8.73
CA LEU A 197 2.10 0.09 9.47
C LEU A 197 3.33 0.27 8.59
N THR A 198 3.25 -0.23 7.36
CA THR A 198 4.36 -0.20 6.40
C THR A 198 4.40 1.06 5.55
N ASP A 199 3.50 2.03 5.78
CA ASP A 199 3.30 3.17 4.88
C ASP A 199 3.20 2.67 3.41
N TRP A 200 2.22 1.79 3.18
CA TRP A 200 1.92 1.12 1.91
C TRP A 200 3.16 0.48 1.28
N GLY A 201 3.88 -0.30 2.09
CA GLY A 201 5.09 -1.02 1.70
C GLY A 201 6.35 -0.18 1.62
N ARG A 202 6.35 1.09 2.04
CA ARG A 202 7.55 1.96 2.07
C ARG A 202 8.54 1.60 3.17
N THR A 203 8.03 1.25 4.35
CA THR A 203 8.80 1.05 5.59
C THR A 203 8.46 -0.31 6.21
N PRO A 204 9.06 -1.42 5.73
CA PRO A 204 8.80 -2.75 6.27
C PRO A 204 9.00 -2.84 7.80
N GLU A 205 9.99 -2.12 8.33
CA GLU A 205 10.35 -2.08 9.76
C GLU A 205 9.27 -1.44 10.65
N GLY A 206 8.22 -0.86 10.04
CA GLY A 206 7.06 -0.36 10.76
C GLY A 206 6.16 -1.45 11.36
N VAL A 207 6.33 -2.71 10.95
CA VAL A 207 5.60 -3.86 11.51
C VAL A 207 6.28 -4.34 12.81
N PRO A 208 5.57 -4.35 13.95
CA PRO A 208 6.13 -4.87 15.21
C PRO A 208 6.61 -6.33 15.13
N PRO A 209 7.61 -6.74 15.93
CA PRO A 209 8.17 -8.10 15.88
C PRO A 209 7.17 -9.22 16.15
N ASP A 210 6.22 -9.01 17.07
CA ASP A 210 5.17 -9.98 17.39
C ASP A 210 4.21 -10.19 16.20
N LEU A 211 3.82 -9.10 15.53
CA LEU A 211 3.03 -9.19 14.29
C LEU A 211 3.83 -9.83 13.15
N THR A 212 5.13 -9.55 13.06
CA THR A 212 6.01 -10.16 12.06
C THR A 212 6.08 -11.68 12.25
N GLY A 213 6.24 -12.15 13.49
CA GLY A 213 6.24 -13.58 13.80
C GLY A 213 4.90 -14.24 13.51
N TYR A 214 3.79 -13.59 13.90
CA TYR A 214 2.44 -14.08 13.66
C TYR A 214 2.11 -14.19 12.16
N LEU A 215 2.38 -13.13 11.38
CA LEU A 215 2.18 -13.12 9.93
C LEU A 215 3.12 -14.09 9.22
N GLY A 216 4.35 -14.27 9.71
CA GLY A 216 5.28 -15.25 9.17
C GLY A 216 4.76 -16.69 9.25
N HIS A 217 3.92 -17.00 10.25
CA HIS A 217 3.34 -18.33 10.40
C HIS A 217 2.03 -18.50 9.62
N TRP A 218 1.17 -17.47 9.61
CA TRP A 218 -0.22 -17.62 9.15
C TRP A 218 -0.54 -16.98 7.81
N LEU A 219 0.26 -16.03 7.32
CA LEU A 219 0.05 -15.45 5.99
C LEU A 219 0.09 -16.50 4.87
N PRO A 220 1.04 -17.47 4.84
CA PRO A 220 1.08 -18.46 3.77
C PRO A 220 -0.22 -19.29 3.62
N PRO A 221 -0.77 -19.95 4.67
CA PRO A 221 -2.01 -20.71 4.51
C PRO A 221 -3.23 -19.82 4.21
N TRP A 222 -3.31 -18.59 4.74
CA TRP A 222 -4.40 -17.67 4.38
C TRP A 222 -4.36 -17.25 2.91
N LEU A 223 -3.17 -16.93 2.39
CA LEU A 223 -3.00 -16.60 0.98
C LEU A 223 -3.36 -17.80 0.10
N ASP A 224 -2.91 -19.00 0.44
CA ASP A 224 -3.23 -20.22 -0.32
C ASP A 224 -4.75 -20.49 -0.35
N THR A 225 -5.42 -20.33 0.80
CA THR A 225 -6.89 -20.45 0.91
C THR A 225 -7.61 -19.42 0.05
N CYS A 226 -7.14 -18.17 0.02
CA CYS A 226 -7.73 -17.13 -0.84
C CYS A 226 -7.55 -17.45 -2.33
N LEU A 227 -6.37 -17.97 -2.71
CA LEU A 227 -6.08 -18.37 -4.08
C LEU A 227 -6.89 -19.62 -4.49
N GLU A 228 -7.15 -20.55 -3.57
CA GLU A 228 -8.00 -21.74 -3.77
C GLU A 228 -9.47 -21.37 -3.91
N GLY A 229 -9.97 -20.53 -3.00
CA GLY A 229 -11.31 -19.96 -3.08
C GLY A 229 -11.50 -18.92 -4.18
N GLN A 230 -10.48 -18.67 -5.01
CA GLN A 230 -10.50 -17.67 -6.08
C GLN A 230 -10.93 -16.28 -5.60
N ALA A 231 -10.62 -15.92 -4.35
CA ALA A 231 -10.81 -14.58 -3.80
C ALA A 231 -9.65 -13.69 -4.26
N TRP A 232 -9.60 -13.41 -5.57
CA TRP A 232 -8.45 -12.80 -6.25
C TRP A 232 -8.09 -11.43 -5.70
N ASP A 233 -9.09 -10.64 -5.34
CA ASP A 233 -8.92 -9.32 -4.73
C ASP A 233 -8.11 -9.40 -3.42
N LEU A 234 -8.63 -10.16 -2.46
CA LEU A 234 -7.96 -10.39 -1.18
C LEU A 234 -6.61 -11.12 -1.36
N ALA A 235 -6.50 -12.02 -2.34
CA ALA A 235 -5.24 -12.69 -2.65
C ALA A 235 -4.16 -11.70 -3.14
N CYS A 236 -4.53 -10.70 -3.96
CA CYS A 236 -3.63 -9.63 -4.36
C CYS A 236 -3.19 -8.79 -3.16
N GLU A 237 -4.09 -8.43 -2.26
CA GLU A 237 -3.75 -7.70 -1.04
C GLU A 237 -2.81 -8.49 -0.12
N LEU A 238 -3.09 -9.77 0.13
CA LEU A 238 -2.21 -10.63 0.93
C LEU A 238 -0.85 -10.84 0.26
N THR A 239 -0.79 -10.85 -1.07
CA THR A 239 0.49 -10.87 -1.81
C THR A 239 1.26 -9.57 -1.60
N ALA A 240 0.59 -8.41 -1.60
CA ALA A 240 1.20 -7.12 -1.26
C ALA A 240 1.67 -7.08 0.21
N VAL A 241 0.90 -7.65 1.15
CA VAL A 241 1.31 -7.83 2.54
C VAL A 241 2.60 -8.64 2.61
N ALA A 242 2.68 -9.79 1.96
CA ALA A 242 3.89 -10.63 1.94
C ALA A 242 5.11 -9.85 1.45
N ALA A 243 4.96 -9.04 0.41
CA ALA A 243 6.03 -8.21 -0.12
C ALA A 243 6.41 -7.01 0.77
N SER A 244 5.55 -6.63 1.72
CA SER A 244 5.73 -5.47 2.62
C SER A 244 6.33 -5.82 3.99
N LEU A 245 6.43 -7.10 4.35
CA LEU A 245 6.96 -7.53 5.65
C LEU A 245 8.49 -7.34 5.76
N PRO A 246 9.04 -7.18 6.99
CA PRO A 246 10.48 -7.04 7.21
C PRO A 246 11.32 -8.18 6.62
N ALA A 247 10.89 -9.42 6.82
CA ALA A 247 11.55 -10.59 6.26
C ALA A 247 11.23 -10.69 4.75
N PRO A 248 12.20 -11.11 3.92
CA PRO A 248 11.93 -11.32 2.52
C PRO A 248 10.83 -12.38 2.37
N PRO A 249 9.87 -12.18 1.45
CA PRO A 249 8.80 -13.14 1.24
C PRO A 249 9.35 -14.49 0.78
N ASP A 250 8.69 -15.57 1.19
CA ASP A 250 9.01 -16.90 0.66
C ASP A 250 8.85 -16.90 -0.87
N ARG A 251 9.97 -17.15 -1.57
CA ARG A 251 10.04 -17.13 -3.03
C ARG A 251 9.19 -18.24 -3.66
N ALA A 252 8.98 -19.37 -2.98
CA ALA A 252 8.13 -20.44 -3.49
C ALA A 252 6.65 -20.02 -3.43
N LEU A 253 6.21 -19.52 -2.27
CA LEU A 253 4.88 -18.97 -2.08
C LEU A 253 4.55 -17.88 -3.10
N LEU A 254 5.43 -16.89 -3.27
CA LEU A 254 5.22 -15.82 -4.25
C LEU A 254 5.14 -16.33 -5.69
N ARG A 255 5.98 -17.30 -6.05
CA ARG A 255 5.98 -17.86 -7.41
C ARG A 255 4.65 -18.53 -7.71
N GLU A 256 4.11 -19.30 -6.77
CA GLU A 256 2.80 -19.95 -6.93
C GLU A 256 1.68 -18.91 -6.97
N ALA A 257 1.68 -17.94 -6.04
CA ALA A 257 0.70 -16.86 -6.03
C ALA A 257 0.66 -16.12 -7.37
N TRP A 258 1.81 -15.68 -7.89
CA TRP A 258 1.88 -14.99 -9.18
C TRP A 258 1.52 -15.89 -10.37
N ALA A 259 1.79 -17.20 -10.31
CA ALA A 259 1.34 -18.13 -11.34
C ALA A 259 -0.19 -18.27 -11.38
N ARG A 260 -0.84 -18.32 -10.21
CA ARG A 260 -2.31 -18.36 -10.08
C ARG A 260 -2.97 -17.06 -10.50
N LEU A 261 -2.45 -15.92 -10.03
CA LEU A 261 -2.92 -14.59 -10.44
C LEU A 261 -2.77 -14.37 -11.95
N ALA A 262 -1.66 -14.80 -12.54
CA ALA A 262 -1.46 -14.70 -14.00
C ALA A 262 -2.43 -15.58 -14.80
N ARG A 263 -2.91 -16.70 -14.24
CA ARG A 263 -3.95 -17.54 -14.88
C ARG A 263 -5.34 -16.93 -14.73
N ALA A 264 -5.60 -16.19 -13.66
CA ALA A 264 -6.86 -15.52 -13.40
C ALA A 264 -7.01 -14.19 -14.15
N GLN A 265 -5.90 -13.52 -14.47
CA GLN A 265 -5.90 -12.27 -15.24
C GLN A 265 -6.47 -12.51 -16.64
N HIS A 266 -7.46 -11.71 -17.02
CA HIS A 266 -8.05 -11.73 -18.35
C HIS A 266 -7.07 -11.19 -19.40
N ALA A 267 -7.34 -11.50 -20.67
CA ALA A 267 -6.49 -11.11 -21.79
C ALA A 267 -6.33 -9.59 -21.96
N ASP A 268 -7.30 -8.79 -21.49
CA ASP A 268 -7.25 -7.33 -21.51
C ASP A 268 -6.44 -6.72 -20.35
N GLY A 269 -5.97 -7.55 -19.41
CA GLY A 269 -5.21 -7.14 -18.24
C GLY A 269 -6.03 -6.95 -16.96
N SER A 270 -7.36 -7.00 -17.03
CA SER A 270 -8.22 -7.00 -15.85
C SER A 270 -8.06 -8.28 -15.03
N LEU A 271 -8.23 -8.16 -13.73
CA LEU A 271 -8.39 -9.28 -12.82
C LEU A 271 -9.80 -9.19 -12.24
N PRO A 272 -10.62 -10.24 -12.25
CA PRO A 272 -11.90 -10.22 -11.54
C PRO A 272 -11.67 -10.22 -10.03
N GLU A 273 -12.57 -9.64 -9.25
CA GLU A 273 -12.46 -9.64 -7.78
C GLU A 273 -12.56 -11.05 -7.19
N ALA A 274 -13.36 -11.90 -7.82
CA ALA A 274 -13.58 -13.28 -7.42
C ALA A 274 -13.69 -14.21 -8.64
N GLY A 275 -13.48 -15.51 -8.43
CA GLY A 275 -13.81 -16.54 -9.41
C GLY A 275 -15.32 -16.69 -9.65
N GLY A 276 -15.66 -17.31 -10.78
CA GLY A 276 -17.03 -17.76 -11.05
C GLY A 276 -17.30 -19.13 -10.43
N THR A 277 -18.57 -19.44 -10.20
CA THR A 277 -19.06 -20.78 -9.87
C THR A 277 -19.91 -21.31 -11.02
N GLU A 278 -20.39 -22.56 -10.91
CA GLU A 278 -21.32 -23.13 -11.91
C GLU A 278 -22.59 -22.28 -12.06
N ASP A 279 -23.05 -21.66 -10.97
CA ASP A 279 -24.31 -20.90 -10.93
C ASP A 279 -24.14 -19.39 -11.13
N LEU A 280 -22.93 -18.86 -10.91
CA LEU A 280 -22.67 -17.41 -10.95
C LEU A 280 -21.39 -17.12 -11.73
N PRO A 281 -21.46 -16.32 -12.82
CA PRO A 281 -20.26 -15.92 -13.54
C PRO A 281 -19.37 -15.06 -12.66
N ALA A 282 -18.07 -15.07 -12.96
CA ALA A 282 -17.12 -14.17 -12.30
C ALA A 282 -17.56 -12.70 -12.48
N PRO A 283 -17.34 -11.83 -11.47
CA PRO A 283 -17.52 -10.40 -11.63
C PRO A 283 -16.76 -9.88 -12.84
N SER A 284 -17.38 -8.96 -13.58
CA SER A 284 -16.83 -8.42 -14.84
C SER A 284 -17.13 -6.93 -14.98
N GLY A 285 -16.53 -6.32 -15.99
CA GLY A 285 -16.56 -4.87 -16.18
C GLY A 285 -15.76 -4.15 -15.10
N PHE A 286 -15.75 -2.82 -15.16
CA PHE A 286 -14.93 -2.02 -14.28
C PHE A 286 -15.20 -2.27 -12.80
N ARG A 287 -16.47 -2.23 -12.38
CA ARG A 287 -16.86 -2.41 -10.99
C ARG A 287 -16.49 -3.77 -10.41
N GLY A 288 -16.43 -4.83 -11.21
CA GLY A 288 -16.08 -6.17 -10.76
C GLY A 288 -14.58 -6.50 -10.87
N CYS A 289 -13.77 -5.56 -11.39
CA CYS A 289 -12.36 -5.83 -11.71
C CYS A 289 -11.39 -4.74 -11.23
N TYR A 290 -11.82 -3.49 -11.03
CA TYR A 290 -10.86 -2.39 -10.87
C TYR A 290 -10.00 -2.56 -9.62
N HIS A 291 -10.59 -2.96 -8.49
CA HIS A 291 -9.89 -2.99 -7.21
C HIS A 291 -8.84 -4.10 -7.21
N SER A 292 -9.19 -5.32 -7.61
CA SER A 292 -8.24 -6.44 -7.69
C SER A 292 -7.17 -6.20 -8.76
N THR A 293 -7.51 -5.56 -9.88
CA THR A 293 -6.53 -5.14 -10.90
C THR A 293 -5.54 -4.10 -10.32
N LEU A 294 -6.05 -3.14 -9.55
CA LEU A 294 -5.23 -2.14 -8.87
C LEU A 294 -4.33 -2.77 -7.81
N MET A 295 -4.84 -3.69 -7.00
CA MET A 295 -4.05 -4.44 -6.02
C MET A 295 -3.01 -5.35 -6.68
N ALA A 296 -3.30 -5.93 -7.85
CA ALA A 296 -2.32 -6.70 -8.63
C ALA A 296 -1.15 -5.81 -9.09
N ALA A 297 -1.42 -4.60 -9.58
CA ALA A 297 -0.37 -3.63 -9.94
C ALA A 297 0.48 -3.22 -8.72
N PHE A 298 -0.18 -2.95 -7.58
CA PHE A 298 0.49 -2.61 -6.33
C PHE A 298 1.40 -3.73 -5.81
N ALA A 299 0.84 -4.94 -5.67
CA ALA A 299 1.57 -6.13 -5.22
C ALA A 299 2.76 -6.44 -6.14
N ALA A 300 2.60 -6.26 -7.46
CA ALA A 300 3.65 -6.51 -8.45
C ALA A 300 4.82 -5.54 -8.30
N ALA A 301 4.54 -4.25 -8.09
CA ALA A 301 5.57 -3.23 -7.87
C ALA A 301 6.37 -3.51 -6.59
N LEU A 302 5.69 -3.83 -5.49
CA LEU A 302 6.34 -4.20 -4.23
C LEU A 302 7.18 -5.47 -4.39
N THR A 303 6.62 -6.53 -4.99
CA THR A 303 7.33 -7.79 -5.20
C THR A 303 8.58 -7.59 -6.05
N THR A 304 8.47 -6.85 -7.15
CA THR A 304 9.59 -6.61 -8.07
C THR A 304 10.71 -5.84 -7.37
N ALA A 305 10.37 -4.78 -6.63
CA ALA A 305 11.34 -4.00 -5.86
C ALA A 305 12.06 -4.87 -4.83
N ARG A 306 11.30 -5.68 -4.07
CA ARG A 306 11.84 -6.55 -3.02
C ARG A 306 12.77 -7.63 -3.56
N LEU A 307 12.43 -8.24 -4.69
CA LEU A 307 13.27 -9.25 -5.32
C LEU A 307 14.55 -8.63 -5.92
N GLY A 308 14.45 -7.43 -6.51
CA GLY A 308 15.61 -6.68 -7.01
C GLY A 308 16.60 -6.27 -5.91
N GLU A 309 16.09 -5.86 -4.74
CA GLU A 309 16.92 -5.57 -3.55
C GLU A 309 17.72 -6.80 -3.09
N THR A 310 17.10 -7.99 -3.10
CA THR A 310 17.79 -9.24 -2.71
C THR A 310 18.74 -9.81 -3.77
N GLY A 311 18.65 -9.34 -5.02
CA GLY A 311 19.49 -9.79 -6.15
C GLY A 311 20.79 -8.99 -6.31
N THR A 312 20.91 -7.85 -5.65
CA THR A 312 22.13 -7.03 -5.66
C THR A 312 22.99 -7.41 -4.46
N PRO A 313 24.14 -8.12 -4.61
CA PRO A 313 25.04 -8.31 -3.50
C PRO A 313 25.47 -6.92 -3.00
N ALA A 314 25.26 -6.66 -1.71
CA ALA A 314 25.70 -5.44 -1.07
C ALA A 314 27.18 -5.20 -1.43
N ALA A 315 27.45 -4.15 -2.21
CA ALA A 315 28.81 -3.73 -2.45
C ALA A 315 29.43 -3.48 -1.07
N LYS A 316 30.42 -4.29 -0.70
CA LYS A 316 31.20 -4.06 0.52
C LYS A 316 31.65 -2.60 0.51
N ALA A 317 31.19 -1.83 1.49
CA ALA A 317 31.74 -0.52 1.76
C ALA A 317 33.28 -0.66 1.83
N PRO A 318 34.06 0.25 1.20
CA PRO A 318 35.50 0.24 1.34
C PRO A 318 35.83 0.29 2.84
N GLY A 319 36.60 -0.69 3.31
CA GLY A 319 36.90 -0.86 4.72
C GLY A 319 37.49 0.42 5.32
N THR A 320 36.94 0.83 6.45
CA THR A 320 37.53 1.84 7.32
C THR A 320 38.97 1.43 7.65
N PRO A 321 39.98 2.31 7.44
CA PRO A 321 41.34 1.99 7.84
C PRO A 321 41.39 1.79 9.36
N ALA A 322 42.11 0.76 9.80
CA ALA A 322 42.31 0.48 11.21
C ALA A 322 42.94 1.70 11.94
N PRO A 323 42.53 2.01 13.18
CA PRO A 323 43.09 3.11 13.92
C PRO A 323 44.55 2.81 14.31
N VAL A 324 45.42 3.78 14.05
CA VAL A 324 46.83 3.78 14.46
C VAL A 324 46.90 3.82 16.00
N PRO A 325 47.70 2.96 16.66
CA PRO A 325 47.80 2.97 18.11
C PRO A 325 48.59 4.20 18.57
N THR A 326 47.93 5.09 19.31
CA THR A 326 48.56 6.21 20.03
C THR A 326 49.33 5.70 21.24
N ALA A 327 50.60 6.10 21.35
CA ALA A 327 51.49 5.77 22.46
C ALA A 327 51.00 6.36 23.80
N PRO A 328 51.27 5.70 24.94
CA PRO A 328 50.80 6.16 26.25
C PRO A 328 51.56 7.41 26.73
N ALA A 329 50.80 8.39 27.20
CA ALA A 329 51.32 9.60 27.82
C ALA A 329 51.96 9.30 29.17
N THR A 330 53.18 9.82 29.36
CA THR A 330 53.95 9.75 30.59
C THR A 330 53.34 10.66 31.66
N THR A 331 52.95 10.06 32.78
CA THR A 331 52.55 10.77 34.00
C THR A 331 53.76 11.43 34.66
N ARG A 332 53.79 12.76 34.72
CA ARG A 332 54.71 13.51 35.60
C ARG A 332 54.05 13.74 36.96
N SER A 333 54.66 13.17 38.00
CA SER A 333 54.38 13.45 39.41
C SER A 333 54.77 14.88 39.79
N THR A 334 53.94 15.55 40.57
CA THR A 334 54.28 16.76 41.34
C THR A 334 54.58 16.39 42.80
N PRO A 335 55.56 17.05 43.45
CA PRO A 335 56.01 16.67 44.79
C PRO A 335 55.20 17.35 45.92
N ARG A 336 55.20 16.70 47.08
CA ARG A 336 55.14 17.30 48.42
C ARG A 336 56.39 16.89 49.17
#